data_AF-A0A947KQX8-F1
#
_entry.id   AF-A0A947KQX8-F1
#
_cell.length_a   1.000
_cell.length_b   1.000
_cell.length_c   1.000
_cell.angle_alpha   90.00
_cell.angle_beta   90.00
_cell.angle_gamma   90.00
#
_symmetry.space_group_name_H-M   'P 1'
#
loop_
_entity.id
_entity.type
_entity.pdbx_description
1 polymer ?
#
loop_
_entity_poly.entity_id
_entity_poly.type
_entity_poly.pdbx_seq_one_letter_code
_entity_poly.pdbx_strand_id
1 'polypeptide(L)'
;MVKKGGKSLFSLSTLLASFFGAAMIAAAFAYFNYKFSEYKFIDFKEWVYYEKSDIFQPKSDKYIVVFYSSKEKDTAKLLAQTRLNIPILAIDYYNEVQQNSEDVTFLRSGTKNSLSFIQRFNIYESPSIFFIKKVKDSLYKQDSMIRKLDNLDELSKEIETL
;
A
#
# COMPACT_ATOMS: atom_id res chain seq x y z
N MET A 1 10.19 69.06 -5.69
CA MET A 1 9.76 68.25 -6.84
C MET A 1 10.18 66.79 -6.59
N VAL A 2 9.27 65.94 -6.08
CA VAL A 2 9.60 64.55 -5.72
C VAL A 2 9.40 63.68 -6.96
N LYS A 3 10.50 63.21 -7.58
CA LYS A 3 10.44 62.20 -8.64
C LYS A 3 9.99 60.88 -8.00
N LYS A 4 8.71 60.51 -8.21
CA LYS A 4 8.21 59.15 -7.99
C LYS A 4 8.90 58.23 -9.00
N GLY A 5 10.00 57.58 -8.60
CA GLY A 5 10.63 56.51 -9.37
C GLY A 5 9.66 55.33 -9.45
N GLY A 6 9.07 55.10 -10.61
CA GLY A 6 8.21 53.95 -10.86
C GLY A 6 9.00 52.67 -10.62
N LYS A 7 8.56 51.85 -9.67
CA LYS A 7 9.09 50.50 -9.47
C LYS A 7 8.78 49.71 -10.74
N SER A 8 9.78 49.51 -11.59
CA SER A 8 9.67 48.66 -12.77
C SER A 8 9.33 47.24 -12.31
N LEU A 9 8.21 46.70 -12.78
CA LEU A 9 7.77 45.31 -12.54
C LEU A 9 8.71 44.28 -13.22
N PHE A 10 9.71 44.76 -13.95
CA PHE A 10 10.74 43.97 -14.64
C PHE A 10 12.13 44.29 -14.10
N SER A 11 12.31 44.37 -12.78
CA SER A 11 13.66 44.38 -12.22
C SER A 11 14.31 43.00 -12.39
N LEU A 12 15.62 42.95 -12.64
CA LEU A 12 16.40 41.70 -12.71
C LEU A 12 16.16 40.82 -11.45
N SER A 13 15.99 41.45 -10.29
CA SER A 13 15.65 40.77 -9.04
C SER A 13 14.27 40.11 -9.06
N THR A 14 13.26 40.73 -9.67
CA THR A 14 11.90 40.16 -9.80
C THR A 14 11.91 38.99 -10.78
N LEU A 15 12.67 39.11 -11.88
CA LEU A 15 12.82 38.04 -12.86
C LEU A 15 13.56 36.82 -12.27
N LEU A 16 14.66 37.05 -11.56
CA LEU A 16 15.39 35.99 -10.83
C LEU A 16 14.51 35.36 -9.74
N ALA A 17 13.78 36.15 -8.95
CA ALA A 17 12.88 35.63 -7.92
C ALA A 17 11.77 34.75 -8.52
N SER A 18 11.18 35.16 -9.66
CA SER A 18 10.18 34.36 -10.37
C SER A 18 10.76 33.06 -10.92
N PHE A 19 11.98 33.10 -11.46
CA PHE A 19 12.71 31.92 -11.93
C PHE A 19 13.01 30.96 -10.79
N PHE A 20 13.59 31.42 -9.67
CA PHE A 20 13.87 30.57 -8.52
C PHE A 20 12.60 30.04 -7.87
N GLY A 21 11.53 30.85 -7.80
CA GLY A 21 10.22 30.40 -7.34
C GLY A 21 9.67 29.25 -8.19
N ALA A 22 9.67 29.42 -9.51
CA ALA A 22 9.25 28.38 -10.44
C ALA A 22 10.16 27.13 -10.36
N ALA A 23 11.47 27.32 -10.27
CA ALA A 23 12.44 26.22 -10.15
C ALA A 23 12.24 25.42 -8.86
N MET A 24 11.99 26.07 -7.72
CA MET A 24 11.69 25.40 -6.45
C MET A 24 10.40 24.59 -6.52
N ILE A 25 9.34 25.15 -7.13
CA ILE A 25 8.07 24.43 -7.33
C ILE A 25 8.30 23.20 -8.23
N ALA A 26 9.02 23.38 -9.34
CA ALA A 26 9.33 22.29 -10.27
C ALA A 26 10.18 21.20 -9.59
N ALA A 27 11.17 21.58 -8.79
CA ALA A 27 12.01 20.64 -8.05
C ALA A 27 11.21 19.89 -6.98
N ALA A 28 10.38 20.59 -6.21
CA ALA A 28 9.49 19.96 -5.24
C ALA A 28 8.53 18.99 -5.92
N PHE A 29 7.89 19.41 -7.03
CA PHE A 29 7.01 18.57 -7.82
C PHE A 29 7.75 17.33 -8.35
N ALA A 30 8.94 17.48 -8.93
CA ALA A 30 9.74 16.37 -9.42
C ALA A 30 10.12 15.40 -8.28
N TYR A 31 10.54 15.92 -7.13
CA TYR A 31 10.89 15.12 -5.96
C TYR A 31 9.69 14.32 -5.44
N PHE A 32 8.53 14.96 -5.27
CA PHE A 32 7.32 14.28 -4.82
C PHE A 32 6.83 13.23 -5.81
N ASN A 33 6.88 13.50 -7.12
CA ASN A 33 6.52 12.50 -8.13
C ASN A 33 7.51 11.33 -8.16
N TYR A 34 8.80 11.60 -8.02
CA TYR A 34 9.82 10.56 -7.91
C TYR A 34 9.56 9.67 -6.69
N LYS A 35 9.37 10.25 -5.50
CA LYS A 35 9.03 9.49 -4.29
C LYS A 35 7.69 8.76 -4.39
N PHE A 36 6.70 9.35 -5.07
CA PHE A 36 5.43 8.69 -5.31
C PHE A 36 5.56 7.47 -6.22
N SER A 37 6.46 7.53 -7.21
CA SER A 37 6.74 6.41 -8.12
C SER A 37 7.42 5.21 -7.44
N GLU A 38 8.11 5.45 -6.32
CA GLU A 38 8.68 4.37 -5.49
C GLU A 38 7.60 3.57 -4.75
N TYR A 39 6.41 4.14 -4.52
CA TYR A 39 5.35 3.42 -3.85
C TYR A 39 4.79 2.29 -4.72
N LYS A 40 4.53 1.17 -4.06
CA LYS A 40 3.83 0.04 -4.65
C LYS A 40 2.35 0.21 -4.37
N PHE A 41 1.54 -0.08 -5.39
CA PHE A 41 0.09 0.12 -5.33
C PHE A 41 -0.62 -1.20 -5.65
N ILE A 42 -1.82 -1.34 -5.08
CA ILE A 42 -2.79 -2.37 -5.40
C ILE A 42 -4.05 -1.64 -5.85
N ASP A 43 -4.51 -1.90 -7.06
CA ASP A 43 -5.85 -1.48 -7.49
C ASP A 43 -6.77 -2.70 -7.51
N PHE A 44 -7.74 -2.74 -6.59
CA PHE A 44 -8.70 -3.84 -6.50
C PHE A 44 -9.70 -3.90 -7.69
N LYS A 45 -9.70 -2.91 -8.60
CA LYS A 45 -10.39 -3.01 -9.89
C LYS A 45 -9.58 -3.76 -10.94
N GLU A 46 -8.27 -3.57 -10.96
CA GLU A 46 -7.38 -4.24 -11.91
C GLU A 46 -7.00 -5.64 -11.41
N TRP A 47 -6.68 -5.76 -10.13
CA TRP A 47 -6.29 -7.00 -9.47
C TRP A 47 -7.48 -7.55 -8.71
N VAL A 48 -8.26 -8.35 -9.43
CA VAL A 48 -9.45 -9.01 -8.89
C VAL A 48 -9.04 -10.13 -7.94
N TYR A 49 -9.58 -10.05 -6.72
CA TYR A 49 -9.49 -11.08 -5.68
C TYR A 49 -10.88 -11.65 -5.39
N TYR A 50 -10.91 -12.90 -4.95
CA TYR A 50 -12.13 -13.64 -4.68
C TYR A 50 -12.15 -14.10 -3.23
N GLU A 51 -13.28 -13.86 -2.57
CA GLU A 51 -13.63 -14.51 -1.32
C GLU A 51 -14.13 -15.94 -1.61
N LYS A 52 -14.87 -16.55 -0.68
CA LYS A 52 -15.44 -17.90 -0.87
C LYS A 52 -16.34 -17.99 -2.11
N SER A 53 -17.26 -17.06 -2.27
CA SER A 53 -18.28 -17.07 -3.35
C SER A 53 -18.27 -15.83 -4.24
N ASP A 54 -17.66 -14.74 -3.78
CA ASP A 54 -17.86 -13.41 -4.38
C ASP A 54 -16.53 -12.72 -4.68
N ILE A 55 -16.60 -11.70 -5.55
CA ILE A 55 -15.46 -10.81 -5.79
C ILE A 55 -15.29 -9.91 -4.56
N PHE A 56 -14.08 -9.88 -4.03
CA PHE A 56 -13.75 -9.02 -2.90
C PHE A 56 -13.88 -7.54 -3.27
N GLN A 57 -14.48 -6.78 -2.36
CA GLN A 57 -14.53 -5.32 -2.47
C GLN A 57 -13.97 -4.69 -1.19
N PRO A 58 -12.95 -3.82 -1.28
CA PRO A 58 -12.36 -3.21 -0.10
C PRO A 58 -13.32 -2.19 0.52
N LYS A 59 -13.54 -2.31 1.83
CA LYS A 59 -14.45 -1.47 2.63
C LYS A 59 -13.73 -0.58 3.64
N SER A 60 -12.56 -1.01 4.13
CA SER A 60 -11.75 -0.27 5.10
C SER A 60 -10.73 0.64 4.41
N ASP A 61 -10.33 1.73 5.08
CA ASP A 61 -9.30 2.64 4.60
C ASP A 61 -7.88 2.10 4.83
N LYS A 62 -7.72 1.13 5.73
CA LYS A 62 -6.44 0.49 6.04
C LYS A 62 -6.62 -1.01 6.18
N TYR A 63 -5.65 -1.75 5.68
CA TYR A 63 -5.60 -3.21 5.77
C TYR A 63 -4.19 -3.67 6.11
N ILE A 64 -4.11 -4.83 6.76
CA ILE A 64 -2.89 -5.65 6.82
C ILE A 64 -3.02 -6.67 5.71
N VAL A 65 -2.05 -6.70 4.80
CA VAL A 65 -1.98 -7.73 3.78
C VAL A 65 -1.05 -8.82 4.27
N VAL A 66 -1.56 -10.05 4.28
CA VAL A 66 -0.78 -11.25 4.58
C VAL A 66 -0.78 -12.12 3.34
N PHE A 67 0.37 -12.26 2.70
CA PHE A 67 0.56 -13.24 1.65
C PHE A 67 1.08 -14.53 2.28
N TYR A 68 0.34 -15.62 2.13
CA TYR A 68 0.65 -16.88 2.81
C TYR A 68 0.43 -18.10 1.91
N SER A 69 0.87 -19.25 2.40
CA SER A 69 0.64 -20.56 1.79
C SER A 69 -0.33 -21.37 2.65
N SER A 70 -1.47 -21.78 2.12
CA SER A 70 -2.38 -22.68 2.83
C SER A 70 -1.81 -24.09 3.04
N LYS A 71 -0.76 -24.46 2.30
CA LYS A 71 -0.03 -25.73 2.48
C LYS A 71 0.92 -25.71 3.66
N GLU A 72 1.22 -24.53 4.19
CA GLU A 72 1.97 -24.39 5.42
C GLU A 72 1.07 -24.72 6.61
N LYS A 73 1.59 -25.52 7.54
CA LYS A 73 0.78 -26.07 8.63
C LYS A 73 0.27 -24.96 9.54
N ASP A 74 -1.01 -25.05 9.90
CA ASP A 74 -1.70 -24.19 10.86
C ASP A 74 -1.76 -22.68 10.51
N THR A 75 -1.12 -22.21 9.44
CA THR A 75 -1.09 -20.78 9.05
C THR A 75 -2.48 -20.18 8.88
N ALA A 76 -3.37 -20.85 8.14
CA ALA A 76 -4.74 -20.36 7.94
C ALA A 76 -5.55 -20.33 9.25
N LYS A 77 -5.34 -21.31 10.13
CA LYS A 77 -6.01 -21.40 11.43
C LYS A 77 -5.55 -20.30 12.37
N LEU A 78 -4.24 -20.06 12.43
CA LEU A 78 -3.64 -18.98 13.22
C LEU A 78 -4.15 -17.62 12.74
N LEU A 79 -4.13 -17.35 11.43
CA LEU A 79 -4.70 -16.13 10.87
C LEU A 79 -6.17 -15.95 11.26
N ALA A 80 -7.00 -16.99 11.17
CA ALA A 80 -8.41 -16.90 11.53
C ALA A 80 -8.65 -16.58 13.03
N GLN A 81 -7.69 -16.92 13.90
CA GLN A 81 -7.75 -16.68 15.35
C GLN A 81 -7.14 -15.33 15.76
N THR A 82 -6.33 -14.73 14.90
CA THR A 82 -5.71 -13.42 15.13
C THR A 82 -6.77 -12.33 15.17
N ARG A 83 -6.84 -11.63 16.31
CA ARG A 83 -7.73 -10.48 16.51
C ARG A 83 -6.92 -9.20 16.50
N LEU A 84 -7.27 -8.27 15.62
CA LEU A 84 -6.53 -7.02 15.44
C LEU A 84 -7.50 -5.89 15.16
N ASN A 85 -7.13 -4.68 15.56
CA ASN A 85 -7.92 -3.47 15.31
C ASN A 85 -7.96 -3.07 13.82
N ILE A 86 -7.11 -3.67 12.98
CA ILE A 86 -7.03 -3.41 11.54
C ILE A 86 -7.37 -4.71 10.82
N PRO A 87 -8.32 -4.69 9.86
CA PRO A 87 -8.71 -5.89 9.15
C PRO A 87 -7.56 -6.47 8.31
N ILE A 88 -7.49 -7.80 8.26
CA ILE A 88 -6.50 -8.55 7.50
C ILE A 88 -7.08 -9.01 6.16
N LEU A 89 -6.30 -8.82 5.10
CA LEU A 89 -6.49 -9.46 3.81
C LEU A 89 -5.45 -10.58 3.65
N ALA A 90 -5.89 -11.81 3.85
CA ALA A 90 -5.04 -12.99 3.75
C ALA A 90 -5.10 -13.57 2.33
N ILE A 91 -4.09 -13.29 1.51
CA ILE A 91 -4.00 -13.76 0.12
C ILE A 91 -3.27 -15.10 0.10
N ASP A 92 -3.98 -16.16 -0.27
CA ASP A 92 -3.41 -17.50 -0.36
C ASP A 92 -2.75 -17.74 -1.72
N TYR A 93 -1.49 -18.17 -1.68
CA TYR A 93 -0.75 -18.59 -2.85
C TYR A 93 -1.34 -19.82 -3.55
N TYR A 94 -1.92 -20.76 -2.79
CA TYR A 94 -2.47 -22.02 -3.31
C TYR A 94 -3.96 -21.95 -3.68
N ASN A 95 -4.59 -20.79 -3.47
CA ASN A 95 -6.00 -20.54 -3.78
C ASN A 95 -6.99 -21.53 -3.15
N GLU A 96 -6.69 -22.05 -1.96
CA GLU A 96 -7.63 -22.87 -1.21
C GLU A 96 -8.78 -22.03 -0.66
N VAL A 97 -9.97 -22.63 -0.68
CA VAL A 97 -11.16 -21.98 -0.14
C VAL A 97 -11.10 -22.00 1.38
N GLN A 98 -11.09 -20.81 1.99
CA GLN A 98 -11.17 -20.63 3.43
C GLN A 98 -12.41 -19.81 3.80
N GLN A 99 -12.89 -19.97 5.04
CA GLN A 99 -13.98 -19.14 5.56
C GLN A 99 -13.39 -17.90 6.23
N ASN A 100 -13.99 -16.73 5.95
CA ASN A 100 -13.63 -15.49 6.63
C ASN A 100 -13.88 -15.59 8.13
N SER A 101 -13.03 -14.94 8.91
CA SER A 101 -13.27 -14.67 10.34
C SER A 101 -13.73 -13.23 10.53
N GLU A 102 -13.92 -12.81 11.78
CA GLU A 102 -14.40 -11.46 12.13
C GLU A 102 -13.47 -10.37 11.56
N ASP A 103 -12.15 -10.54 11.73
CA ASP A 103 -11.14 -9.55 11.33
C ASP A 103 -10.34 -9.98 10.08
N VAL A 104 -10.49 -11.22 9.60
CA VAL A 104 -9.69 -11.76 8.49
C VAL A 104 -10.56 -12.15 7.31
N THR A 105 -10.29 -11.51 6.18
CA THR A 105 -10.84 -11.90 4.88
C THR A 105 -9.83 -12.74 4.13
N PHE A 106 -10.20 -13.99 3.82
CA PHE A 106 -9.36 -14.88 3.04
C PHE A 106 -9.64 -14.67 1.56
N LEU A 107 -8.57 -14.40 0.82
CA LEU A 107 -8.60 -14.02 -0.57
C LEU A 107 -7.84 -15.03 -1.43
N ARG A 108 -8.42 -15.29 -2.59
CA ARG A 108 -7.82 -16.06 -3.68
C ARG A 108 -7.64 -15.16 -4.88
N SER A 109 -6.67 -15.47 -5.72
CA SER A 109 -6.43 -14.73 -6.96
C SER A 109 -6.03 -15.66 -8.10
N GLY A 110 -6.38 -15.26 -9.32
CA GLY A 110 -5.89 -15.97 -10.52
C GLY A 110 -4.35 -15.92 -10.59
N THR A 111 -3.74 -16.95 -11.17
CA THR A 111 -2.27 -17.12 -11.22
C THR A 111 -1.53 -15.89 -11.73
N LYS A 112 -2.06 -15.22 -12.77
CA LYS A 112 -1.50 -13.97 -13.30
C LYS A 112 -1.45 -12.88 -12.23
N ASN A 113 -2.54 -12.68 -11.51
CA ASN A 113 -2.64 -11.67 -10.46
C ASN A 113 -1.70 -12.01 -9.29
N SER A 114 -1.66 -13.28 -8.87
CA SER A 114 -0.72 -13.72 -7.83
C SER A 114 0.73 -13.45 -8.22
N LEU A 115 1.14 -13.79 -9.46
CA LEU A 115 2.50 -13.55 -9.94
C LEU A 115 2.83 -12.05 -10.04
N SER A 116 1.91 -11.25 -10.60
CA SER A 116 2.07 -9.80 -10.66
C SER A 116 2.16 -9.18 -9.27
N PHE A 117 1.39 -9.67 -8.30
CA PHE A 117 1.46 -9.25 -6.90
C PHE A 117 2.83 -9.60 -6.29
N ILE A 118 3.29 -10.85 -6.40
CA ILE A 118 4.61 -11.29 -5.91
C ILE A 118 5.73 -10.43 -6.49
N GLN A 119 5.73 -10.22 -7.82
CA GLN A 119 6.76 -9.44 -8.51
C GLN A 119 6.70 -7.97 -8.14
N ARG A 120 5.52 -7.36 -8.14
CA ARG A 120 5.36 -5.94 -7.78
C ARG A 120 5.88 -5.71 -6.38
N PHE A 121 5.45 -6.55 -5.43
CA PHE A 121 5.79 -6.41 -4.02
C PHE A 121 7.19 -6.94 -3.67
N ASN A 122 7.88 -7.66 -4.55
CA ASN A 122 9.15 -8.33 -4.26
C ASN A 122 9.02 -9.29 -3.08
N ILE A 123 7.99 -10.13 -3.12
CA ILE A 123 7.75 -11.15 -2.09
C ILE A 123 8.62 -12.36 -2.40
N TYR A 124 9.56 -12.66 -1.52
CA TYR A 124 10.49 -13.79 -1.69
C TYR A 124 10.24 -14.93 -0.70
N GLU A 125 9.46 -14.66 0.35
CA GLU A 125 9.21 -15.58 1.45
C GLU A 125 7.72 -15.58 1.84
N SER A 126 7.27 -16.67 2.43
CA SER A 126 5.91 -16.85 2.96
C SER A 126 6.01 -17.32 4.42
N PRO A 127 5.18 -16.79 5.33
CA PRO A 127 4.25 -15.68 5.13
C PRO A 127 4.96 -14.32 5.05
N SER A 128 4.40 -13.40 4.26
CA SER A 128 4.88 -12.01 4.12
C SER A 128 3.79 -11.02 4.49
N ILE A 129 4.14 -9.98 5.25
CA ILE A 129 3.17 -9.04 5.82
C ILE A 129 3.56 -7.59 5.56
N PHE A 130 2.57 -6.78 5.21
CA PHE A 130 2.71 -5.34 5.08
C PHE A 130 1.37 -4.63 5.20
N PHE A 131 1.42 -3.33 5.46
CA PHE A 131 0.25 -2.48 5.54
C PHE A 131 -0.03 -1.83 4.20
N ILE A 132 -1.32 -1.70 3.89
CA ILE A 132 -1.80 -0.87 2.78
C ILE A 132 -2.79 0.16 3.29
N LYS A 133 -2.77 1.33 2.64
CA LYS A 133 -3.66 2.45 2.95
C LYS A 133 -4.34 2.95 1.68
N LYS A 134 -5.64 3.21 1.79
CA LYS A 134 -6.45 3.75 0.71
C LYS A 134 -5.94 5.11 0.30
N VAL A 135 -5.77 5.29 -1.01
CA VAL A 135 -5.44 6.59 -1.60
C VAL A 135 -6.69 7.18 -2.23
N LYS A 136 -7.39 6.39 -3.05
CA LYS A 136 -8.61 6.79 -3.74
C LYS A 136 -9.36 5.56 -4.23
N ASP A 137 -10.69 5.53 -4.12
CA ASP A 137 -11.54 4.46 -4.67
C ASP A 137 -11.03 3.05 -4.29
N SER A 138 -10.61 2.24 -5.28
CA SER A 138 -10.05 0.89 -5.14
C SER A 138 -8.52 0.86 -5.09
N LEU A 139 -7.86 2.03 -5.13
CA LEU A 139 -6.41 2.18 -5.16
C LEU A 139 -5.86 2.33 -3.75
N TYR A 140 -4.99 1.39 -3.40
CA TYR A 140 -4.29 1.33 -2.12
C TYR A 140 -2.79 1.41 -2.36
N LYS A 141 -2.08 2.17 -1.52
CA LYS A 141 -0.62 2.23 -1.50
C LYS A 141 -0.07 1.36 -0.39
N GLN A 142 1.12 0.81 -0.60
CA GLN A 142 1.92 0.23 0.47
C GLN A 142 2.33 1.33 1.47
N ASP A 143 2.09 1.07 2.75
CA ASP A 143 2.30 2.02 3.84
C ASP A 143 3.36 1.53 4.86
N SER A 144 3.96 0.36 4.63
CA SER A 144 5.04 -0.20 5.45
C SER A 144 6.05 -1.00 4.63
N MET A 145 7.23 -1.28 5.19
CA MET A 145 8.11 -2.32 4.63
C MET A 145 7.43 -3.69 4.67
N ILE A 146 7.81 -4.56 3.73
CA ILE A 146 7.41 -5.97 3.77
C ILE A 146 8.30 -6.66 4.78
N ARG A 147 7.66 -7.36 5.71
CA ARG A 147 8.37 -8.17 6.70
C ARG A 147 8.10 -9.62 6.40
N LYS A 148 9.17 -10.41 6.45
CA LYS A 148 9.06 -11.84 6.65
C LYS A 148 8.52 -12.05 8.05
N LEU A 149 7.55 -12.94 8.19
CA LEU A 149 7.19 -13.44 9.49
C LEU A 149 7.82 -14.82 9.69
N ASP A 150 8.68 -14.95 10.69
CA ASP A 150 9.23 -16.24 11.09
C ASP A 150 8.18 -17.07 11.87
N ASN A 151 7.19 -16.42 12.50
CA ASN A 151 5.97 -17.05 13.04
C ASN A 151 4.82 -16.02 13.16
N LEU A 152 3.55 -16.49 13.08
CA LEU A 152 2.35 -15.65 13.20
C LEU A 152 2.10 -15.08 14.60
N ASP A 153 2.69 -15.66 15.65
CA ASP A 153 2.57 -15.14 17.01
C ASP A 153 3.28 -13.79 17.16
N GLU A 154 4.38 -13.59 16.44
CA GLU A 154 5.09 -12.30 16.35
C GLU A 154 4.27 -11.21 15.67
N LEU A 155 3.31 -11.56 14.79
CA LEU A 155 2.41 -10.59 14.15
C LEU A 155 1.63 -9.79 15.19
N SER A 156 1.08 -10.50 16.19
CA SER A 156 0.27 -9.88 17.24
C SER A 156 1.10 -8.88 18.06
N LYS A 157 2.33 -9.27 18.43
CA LYS A 157 3.26 -8.43 19.19
C LYS A 157 3.73 -7.22 18.40
N GLU A 158 4.01 -7.36 17.11
CA GLU A 158 4.48 -6.25 16.28
C GLU A 158 3.39 -5.20 16.07
N ILE A 159 2.14 -5.63 15.95
CA ILE A 159 1.00 -4.70 15.77
C ILE A 159 0.69 -3.94 17.07
N GLU A 160 0.90 -4.52 18.24
CA GLU A 160 0.78 -3.77 19.51
C GLU A 160 1.80 -2.62 19.62
N THR A 161 2.92 -2.68 18.88
CA THR A 161 3.96 -1.64 18.89
C THR A 161 3.79 -0.54 17.82
N LEU A 162 2.77 -0.63 16.97
CA LEU A 162 2.49 0.30 15.86
C LEU A 162 1.23 1.14 16.10
#